data_AF-A0A7S2B542-F1
#
_entry.id   AF-A0A7S2B542-F1
#
_cell.length_a   1.000
_cell.length_b   1.000
_cell.length_c   1.000
_cell.angle_alpha   90.00
_cell.angle_beta   90.00
_cell.angle_gamma   90.00
#
_symmetry.space_group_name_H-M   'P 1'
#
loop_
_entity.id
_entity.type
_entity.pdbx_description
1 polymer ?
#
loop_
_entity_poly.entity_id
_entity_poly.type
_entity_poly.pdbx_seq_one_letter_code
_entity_poly.pdbx_strand_id
1 'polypeptide(L)'
;EKLQPVDRAKHVVRVGRSMITELVDRAAGIKGKEECLEALDNIVGFACDAQNLCEELAPNVEQGPVTYEGSLRYNKLEDLFGKYLDTSVAEVQQQSTKMLGNLFGGNPDAMNFENMPGMDQMQARIDVCERNRGTLAGVLKISESKADKLMEKKMSAFAEEAQKDMLAGLKDMKF
;
A
#
# COMPACT_ATOMS: atom_id res chain seq x y z
N GLU A 1 5.49 -36.23 -19.04
CA GLU A 1 5.83 -35.24 -20.09
C GLU A 1 6.14 -33.89 -19.44
N LYS A 2 6.89 -33.00 -20.12
CA LYS A 2 7.12 -31.63 -19.64
C LYS A 2 5.89 -30.78 -19.98
N LEU A 3 5.30 -30.11 -18.98
CA LEU A 3 4.14 -29.23 -19.18
C LEU A 3 4.46 -28.09 -20.16
N GLN A 4 3.48 -27.74 -21.00
CA GLN A 4 3.61 -26.60 -21.90
C GLN A 4 3.73 -25.30 -21.07
N PRO A 5 4.44 -24.26 -21.59
CA PRO A 5 4.63 -23.00 -20.88
C PRO A 5 3.32 -22.38 -20.37
N VAL A 6 2.28 -22.43 -21.19
CA VAL A 6 0.93 -21.93 -20.87
C VAL A 6 0.30 -22.65 -19.69
N ASP A 7 0.44 -23.97 -19.63
CA ASP A 7 -0.13 -24.78 -18.55
C ASP A 7 0.64 -24.56 -17.24
N ARG A 8 1.96 -24.36 -17.31
CA ARG A 8 2.77 -23.98 -16.15
C ARG A 8 2.31 -22.65 -15.56
N ALA A 9 2.11 -21.62 -16.38
CA ALA A 9 1.62 -20.32 -15.92
C ALA A 9 0.19 -20.41 -15.32
N LYS A 10 -0.72 -21.19 -15.94
CA LYS A 10 -2.05 -21.48 -15.37
C LYS A 10 -1.96 -22.14 -13.99
N HIS A 11 -1.02 -23.07 -13.81
CA HIS A 11 -0.79 -23.70 -12.50
C HIS A 11 -0.27 -22.72 -11.47
N VAL A 12 0.65 -21.81 -11.84
CA VAL A 12 1.12 -20.73 -10.96
C VAL A 12 -0.05 -19.85 -10.51
N VAL A 13 -0.90 -19.38 -11.43
CA VAL A 13 -2.09 -18.59 -11.06
C VAL A 13 -3.01 -19.36 -10.12
N ARG A 14 -3.28 -20.64 -10.41
CA ARG A 14 -4.15 -21.49 -9.57
C ARG A 14 -3.61 -21.65 -8.15
N VAL A 15 -2.31 -21.95 -8.01
CA VAL A 15 -1.64 -22.05 -6.71
C VAL A 15 -1.63 -20.69 -6.02
N GLY A 16 -1.29 -19.64 -6.76
CA GLY A 16 -1.28 -18.26 -6.29
C GLY A 16 -2.62 -17.84 -5.67
N ARG A 17 -3.74 -18.13 -6.36
CA ARG A 17 -5.09 -17.81 -5.84
C ARG A 17 -5.43 -18.57 -4.56
N SER A 18 -5.02 -19.83 -4.48
CA SER A 18 -5.22 -20.65 -3.28
C SER A 18 -4.43 -20.08 -2.10
N MET A 19 -3.17 -19.70 -2.33
CA MET A 19 -2.32 -19.09 -1.30
C MET A 19 -2.82 -17.70 -0.89
N ILE A 20 -3.19 -16.83 -1.84
CA ILE A 20 -3.78 -15.52 -1.56
C ILE A 20 -5.04 -15.66 -0.70
N THR A 21 -5.90 -16.64 -0.99
CA THR A 21 -7.11 -16.88 -0.20
C THR A 21 -6.76 -17.18 1.26
N GLU A 22 -5.84 -18.11 1.50
CA GLU A 22 -5.35 -18.45 2.84
C GLU A 22 -4.66 -17.28 3.55
N LEU A 23 -3.81 -16.53 2.83
CA LEU A 23 -3.06 -15.41 3.40
C LEU A 23 -3.99 -14.26 3.81
N VAL A 24 -4.95 -13.90 2.95
CA VAL A 24 -5.92 -12.84 3.24
C VAL A 24 -6.83 -13.24 4.40
N ASP A 25 -7.29 -14.50 4.45
CA ASP A 25 -8.11 -15.02 5.56
C ASP A 25 -7.35 -14.96 6.90
N ARG A 26 -6.05 -15.29 6.89
CA ARG A 26 -5.19 -15.17 8.07
C ARG A 26 -4.96 -13.72 8.46
N ALA A 27 -4.65 -12.84 7.50
CA ALA A 27 -4.46 -11.41 7.74
C ALA A 27 -5.72 -10.78 8.36
N ALA A 28 -6.92 -11.19 7.93
CA ALA A 28 -8.19 -10.76 8.50
C ALA A 28 -8.34 -11.10 9.99
N GLY A 29 -7.68 -12.17 10.45
CA GLY A 29 -7.66 -12.63 11.84
C GLY A 29 -6.60 -11.97 12.73
N ILE A 30 -5.65 -11.21 12.16
CA ILE A 30 -4.60 -10.54 12.93
C ILE A 30 -5.18 -9.34 13.69
N LYS A 31 -4.96 -9.32 15.00
CA LYS A 31 -5.45 -8.26 15.90
C LYS A 31 -4.50 -7.06 15.97
N GLY A 32 -3.19 -7.32 15.94
CA GLY A 32 -2.17 -6.28 15.99
C GLY A 32 -2.09 -5.53 14.66
N LYS A 33 -1.95 -4.19 14.74
CA LYS A 33 -1.97 -3.33 13.56
C LYS A 33 -0.72 -3.56 12.70
N GLU A 34 0.45 -3.58 13.33
CA GLU A 34 1.75 -3.70 12.66
C GLU A 34 1.88 -5.07 11.99
N GLU A 35 1.55 -6.14 12.71
CA GLU A 35 1.60 -7.50 12.17
C GLU A 35 0.59 -7.71 11.04
N CYS A 36 -0.56 -7.03 11.11
CA CYS A 36 -1.54 -7.04 10.02
C CYS A 36 -1.00 -6.32 8.78
N LEU A 37 -0.28 -5.21 8.96
CA LEU A 37 0.33 -4.47 7.85
C LEU A 37 1.45 -5.28 7.21
N GLU A 38 2.34 -5.87 8.00
CA GLU A 38 3.40 -6.76 7.50
C GLU A 38 2.82 -7.95 6.71
N ALA A 39 1.70 -8.52 7.18
CA ALA A 39 1.02 -9.58 6.45
C ALA A 39 0.47 -9.09 5.10
N LEU A 40 -0.07 -7.87 5.04
CA LEU A 40 -0.58 -7.27 3.81
C LEU A 40 0.55 -6.92 2.82
N ASP A 41 1.70 -6.44 3.30
CA ASP A 41 2.90 -6.23 2.46
C ASP A 41 3.42 -7.55 1.87
N ASN A 42 3.47 -8.61 2.67
CA ASN A 42 3.86 -9.93 2.19
C ASN A 42 2.87 -10.47 1.14
N ILE A 43 1.58 -10.19 1.27
CA ILE A 43 0.56 -10.52 0.27
C ILE A 43 0.83 -9.79 -1.04
N VAL A 44 1.20 -8.50 -0.99
CA VAL A 44 1.57 -7.71 -2.18
C VAL A 44 2.81 -8.31 -2.85
N GLY A 45 3.87 -8.57 -2.09
CA GLY A 45 5.09 -9.18 -2.61
C GLY A 45 4.81 -10.51 -3.30
N PHE A 46 4.05 -11.39 -2.65
CA PHE A 46 3.65 -12.66 -3.22
C PHE A 46 2.85 -12.51 -4.52
N ALA A 47 1.89 -11.57 -4.56
CA ALA A 47 1.08 -11.33 -5.76
C ALA A 47 1.95 -10.85 -6.94
N CYS A 48 2.88 -9.92 -6.68
CA CYS A 48 3.84 -9.43 -7.66
C CYS A 48 4.75 -10.57 -8.17
N ASP A 49 5.33 -11.36 -7.27
CA ASP A 49 6.22 -12.47 -7.64
C ASP A 49 5.50 -13.55 -8.46
N ALA A 50 4.26 -13.87 -8.09
CA ALA A 50 3.43 -14.80 -8.85
C ALA A 50 3.11 -14.28 -10.26
N GLN A 51 2.84 -12.98 -10.39
CA GLN A 51 2.61 -12.32 -11.67
C GLN A 51 3.87 -12.35 -12.55
N ASN A 52 5.01 -11.93 -12.01
CA ASN A 52 6.30 -11.94 -12.70
C ASN A 52 6.68 -13.35 -13.16
N LEU A 53 6.48 -14.36 -12.31
CA LEU A 53 6.74 -15.75 -12.68
C LEU A 53 5.82 -16.22 -13.83
N CYS A 54 4.57 -15.77 -13.87
CA CYS A 54 3.68 -16.07 -15.00
C CYS A 54 4.18 -15.44 -16.31
N GLU A 55 4.63 -14.19 -16.25
CA GLU A 55 5.18 -13.45 -17.39
C GLU A 55 6.48 -14.09 -17.90
N GLU A 56 7.36 -14.56 -17.02
CA GLU A 56 8.58 -15.28 -17.40
C GLU A 56 8.28 -16.64 -18.05
N LEU A 57 7.29 -17.38 -17.51
CA LEU A 57 6.93 -18.70 -18.00
C LEU A 57 6.16 -18.64 -19.31
N ALA A 58 5.31 -17.63 -19.53
CA ALA A 58 4.45 -17.52 -20.70
C ALA A 58 4.21 -16.04 -21.10
N PRO A 59 5.23 -15.34 -21.66
CA PRO A 59 5.18 -13.88 -21.88
C PRO A 59 4.12 -13.43 -22.90
N ASN A 60 3.71 -14.32 -23.81
CA ASN A 60 2.72 -14.02 -24.86
C ASN A 60 1.31 -14.51 -24.51
N VAL A 61 1.06 -14.87 -23.25
CA VAL A 61 -0.26 -15.37 -22.82
C VAL A 61 -0.80 -14.51 -21.70
N GLU A 62 -1.96 -13.93 -21.95
CA GLU A 62 -2.74 -13.24 -20.94
C GLU A 62 -3.21 -14.26 -19.88
N GLN A 63 -2.64 -14.16 -18.69
CA GLN A 63 -3.05 -14.94 -17.53
C GLN A 63 -3.88 -14.04 -16.62
N GLY A 64 -5.03 -14.56 -16.17
CA GLY A 64 -5.88 -13.81 -15.25
C GLY A 64 -5.16 -13.52 -13.93
N PRO A 65 -5.50 -12.42 -13.23
CA PRO A 65 -4.77 -11.99 -12.05
C PRO A 65 -4.89 -12.98 -10.89
N VAL A 66 -3.92 -12.91 -9.97
CA VAL A 66 -3.97 -13.61 -8.69
C VAL A 66 -4.82 -12.77 -7.74
N THR A 67 -6.07 -13.18 -7.53
CA THR A 67 -7.05 -12.44 -6.72
C THR A 67 -7.67 -13.32 -5.66
N TYR A 68 -8.21 -12.67 -4.62
CA TYR A 68 -8.91 -13.33 -3.53
C TYR A 68 -10.23 -13.96 -4.02
N GLU A 69 -10.41 -15.25 -3.74
CA GLU A 69 -11.61 -16.03 -4.09
C GLU A 69 -12.26 -16.68 -2.85
N GLY A 70 -11.88 -16.24 -1.64
CA GLY A 70 -12.41 -16.76 -0.39
C GLY A 70 -13.76 -16.18 0.03
N SER A 71 -14.14 -16.46 1.28
CA SER A 71 -15.49 -16.21 1.81
C SER A 71 -15.66 -14.89 2.57
N LEU A 72 -14.58 -14.12 2.76
CA LEU A 72 -14.67 -12.85 3.45
C LEU A 72 -15.62 -11.90 2.74
N ARG A 73 -16.46 -11.25 3.53
CA ARG A 73 -17.40 -10.25 3.03
C ARG A 73 -16.63 -9.03 2.53
N TYR A 74 -17.20 -8.36 1.53
CA TYR A 74 -16.59 -7.19 0.90
C TYR A 74 -16.19 -6.08 1.89
N ASN A 75 -17.03 -5.81 2.90
CA ASN A 75 -16.70 -4.83 3.94
C ASN A 75 -15.45 -5.20 4.77
N LYS A 76 -15.14 -6.48 4.91
CA LYS A 76 -13.93 -6.94 5.60
C LYS A 76 -12.69 -6.79 4.72
N LEU A 77 -12.83 -6.97 3.41
CA LEU A 77 -11.78 -6.68 2.44
C LEU A 77 -11.50 -5.17 2.35
N GLU A 78 -12.54 -4.34 2.38
CA GLU A 78 -12.41 -2.88 2.50
C GLU A 78 -11.70 -2.47 3.80
N ASP A 79 -12.01 -3.10 4.93
CA ASP A 79 -11.34 -2.86 6.22
C ASP A 79 -9.84 -3.17 6.15
N LEU A 80 -9.47 -4.32 5.57
CA LEU A 80 -8.07 -4.69 5.35
C LEU A 80 -7.34 -3.69 4.46
N PHE A 81 -7.96 -3.32 3.33
CA PHE A 81 -7.40 -2.32 2.43
C PHE A 81 -7.27 -0.95 3.13
N GLY A 82 -8.28 -0.55 3.89
CA GLY A 82 -8.28 0.70 4.64
C GLY A 82 -7.20 0.79 5.72
N LYS A 83 -6.83 -0.35 6.34
CA LYS A 83 -5.67 -0.41 7.25
C LYS A 83 -4.36 -0.18 6.49
N TYR A 84 -4.23 -0.78 5.31
CA TYR A 84 -3.04 -0.59 4.46
C TYR A 84 -2.84 0.87 4.04
N LEU A 85 -3.93 1.57 3.69
CA LEU A 85 -3.88 2.98 3.31
C LEU A 85 -3.35 3.90 4.42
N ASP A 86 -3.50 3.52 5.70
CA ASP A 86 -2.95 4.33 6.79
C ASP A 86 -1.43 4.48 6.67
N THR A 87 -0.74 3.46 6.16
CA THR A 87 0.72 3.52 5.89
C THR A 87 1.03 4.47 4.75
N SER A 88 0.31 4.37 3.63
CA SER A 88 0.52 5.25 2.47
C SER A 88 0.28 6.73 2.82
N VAL A 89 -0.73 7.02 3.65
CA VAL A 89 -1.02 8.38 4.11
C VAL A 89 0.08 8.89 5.05
N ALA A 90 0.61 8.04 5.95
CA ALA A 90 1.72 8.41 6.82
C ALA A 90 3.01 8.72 6.03
N GLU A 91 3.28 8.02 4.93
CA GLU A 91 4.42 8.32 4.07
C GLU A 91 4.27 9.65 3.31
N VAL A 92 3.10 9.90 2.73
CA VAL A 92 2.77 11.18 2.07
C VAL A 92 2.82 12.34 3.07
N GLN A 93 2.41 12.11 4.32
CA GLN A 93 2.56 13.08 5.40
C GLN A 93 4.03 13.39 5.66
N GLN A 94 4.88 12.39 5.87
CA GLN A 94 6.30 12.61 6.14
C GLN A 94 6.97 13.44 5.04
N GLN A 95 6.60 13.22 3.78
CA GLN A 95 7.02 14.05 2.66
C GLN A 95 6.50 15.48 2.78
N SER A 96 5.19 15.64 2.98
CA SER A 96 4.55 16.97 3.04
C SER A 96 5.11 17.83 4.19
N THR A 97 5.32 17.23 5.36
CA THR A 97 5.92 17.92 6.52
C THR A 97 7.38 18.28 6.27
N LYS A 98 8.17 17.41 5.62
CA LYS A 98 9.57 17.73 5.26
C LYS A 98 9.65 18.88 4.26
N MET A 99 8.78 18.90 3.26
CA MET A 99 8.72 20.01 2.29
C MET A 99 8.29 21.33 2.93
N LEU A 100 7.28 21.32 3.79
CA LEU A 100 6.82 22.53 4.50
C LEU A 100 7.84 23.02 5.52
N GLY A 101 8.55 22.13 6.21
CA GLY A 101 9.67 22.49 7.10
C GLY A 101 10.77 23.26 6.37
N ASN A 102 11.05 22.90 5.11
CA ASN A 102 12.02 23.60 4.26
C ASN A 102 11.52 24.97 3.77
N LEU A 103 10.20 25.19 3.67
CA LEU A 103 9.59 26.44 3.21
C LEU A 103 9.35 27.45 4.34
N PHE A 104 9.08 26.99 5.56
CA PHE A 104 8.72 27.84 6.70
C PHE A 104 9.82 27.99 7.76
N GLY A 105 10.87 27.16 7.75
CA GLY A 105 11.88 27.11 8.81
C GLY A 105 13.29 27.50 8.35
N GLY A 106 13.64 28.78 8.46
CA GLY A 106 15.03 29.26 8.44
C GLY A 106 15.78 28.91 9.74
N ASN A 107 15.77 27.64 10.14
CA ASN A 107 16.46 27.18 11.34
C ASN A 107 17.81 26.52 10.92
N PRO A 108 18.97 27.12 11.24
CA PRO A 108 20.27 26.61 10.79
C PRO A 108 20.64 25.22 11.36
N ASP A 109 20.00 24.77 12.45
CA ASP A 109 20.16 23.41 12.98
C ASP A 109 19.23 22.36 12.34
N ALA A 110 18.28 22.79 11.50
CA ALA A 110 17.50 21.90 10.64
C ALA A 110 18.22 21.56 9.32
N MET A 111 19.40 22.17 9.08
CA MET A 111 20.23 21.95 7.89
C MET A 111 21.17 20.74 8.01
N ASN A 112 20.74 19.63 8.63
CA ASN A 112 21.37 18.34 8.34
C ASN A 112 20.89 17.84 6.96
N PHE A 113 21.27 18.58 5.92
CA PHE A 113 21.07 18.24 4.51
C PHE A 113 21.73 16.89 4.15
N GLU A 114 22.69 16.41 4.94
CA GLU A 114 23.38 15.14 4.71
C GLU A 114 22.50 13.90 4.94
N ASN A 115 21.39 14.01 5.66
CA ASN A 115 20.48 12.89 5.96
C ASN A 115 19.09 13.01 5.32
N MET A 116 18.89 13.98 4.41
CA MET A 116 17.65 14.01 3.63
C MET A 116 17.72 13.00 2.48
N PRO A 117 16.80 12.03 2.37
CA PRO A 117 16.68 11.24 1.15
C PRO A 117 16.43 12.20 -0.01
N GLY A 118 17.23 12.10 -1.06
CA GLY A 118 17.10 12.96 -2.24
C GLY A 118 15.68 12.90 -2.81
N MET A 119 15.24 13.98 -3.48
CA MET A 119 13.89 14.05 -4.09
C MET A 119 13.58 12.83 -4.96
N ASP A 120 14.58 12.30 -5.67
CA ASP A 120 14.45 11.08 -6.47
C ASP A 120 14.18 9.82 -5.63
N GLN A 121 14.83 9.68 -4.46
CA GLN A 121 14.57 8.57 -3.54
C GLN A 121 13.17 8.69 -2.92
N MET A 122 12.71 9.90 -2.70
CA MET A 122 11.37 10.17 -2.18
C MET A 122 10.31 9.85 -3.24
N GLN A 123 10.50 10.28 -4.49
CA GLN A 123 9.61 9.93 -5.59
C GLN A 123 9.54 8.41 -5.80
N ALA A 124 10.69 7.73 -5.79
CA ALA A 124 10.72 6.28 -5.93
C ALA A 124 9.94 5.54 -4.83
N ARG A 125 9.90 6.07 -3.60
CA ARG A 125 9.10 5.49 -2.51
C ARG A 125 7.60 5.66 -2.76
N ILE A 126 7.17 6.82 -3.23
CA ILE A 126 5.77 7.07 -3.58
C ILE A 126 5.33 6.12 -4.68
N ASP A 127 6.12 6.01 -5.75
CA ASP A 127 5.81 5.13 -6.88
C ASP A 127 5.67 3.67 -6.44
N VAL A 128 6.52 3.21 -5.51
CA VAL A 128 6.43 1.87 -4.91
C VAL A 128 5.15 1.74 -4.07
N CYS A 129 4.83 2.73 -3.25
CA CYS A 129 3.61 2.74 -2.44
C CYS A 129 2.33 2.73 -3.29
N GLU A 130 2.27 3.53 -4.35
CA GLU A 130 1.15 3.56 -5.27
C GLU A 130 0.98 2.23 -6.01
N ARG A 131 2.09 1.63 -6.46
CA ARG A 131 2.09 0.31 -7.08
C ARG A 131 1.58 -0.76 -6.12
N ASN A 132 2.12 -0.80 -4.90
CA ASN A 132 1.73 -1.78 -3.88
C ASN A 132 0.26 -1.63 -3.49
N ARG A 133 -0.22 -0.39 -3.35
CA ARG A 133 -1.65 -0.07 -3.16
C ARG A 133 -2.49 -0.64 -4.30
N GLY A 134 -2.11 -0.40 -5.55
CA GLY A 134 -2.79 -0.93 -6.73
C GLY A 134 -2.84 -2.46 -6.74
N THR A 135 -1.71 -3.11 -6.46
CA THR A 135 -1.63 -4.56 -6.34
C THR A 135 -2.56 -5.09 -5.26
N LEU A 136 -2.53 -4.51 -4.05
CA LEU A 136 -3.39 -4.97 -2.95
C LEU A 136 -4.87 -4.75 -3.27
N ALA A 137 -5.24 -3.62 -3.87
CA ALA A 137 -6.61 -3.36 -4.32
C ALA A 137 -7.08 -4.43 -5.32
N GLY A 138 -6.24 -4.76 -6.30
CA GLY A 138 -6.50 -5.81 -7.28
C GLY A 138 -6.68 -7.19 -6.64
N VAL A 139 -5.77 -7.56 -5.73
CA VAL A 139 -5.85 -8.81 -4.96
C VAL A 139 -7.16 -8.90 -4.20
N LEU A 140 -7.55 -7.84 -3.50
CA LEU A 140 -8.76 -7.78 -2.68
C LEU A 140 -10.04 -7.48 -3.48
N LYS A 141 -9.94 -7.35 -4.82
CA LYS A 141 -11.04 -6.98 -5.72
C LYS A 141 -11.75 -5.67 -5.31
N ILE A 142 -10.99 -4.71 -4.80
CA ILE A 142 -11.44 -3.34 -4.58
C ILE A 142 -11.30 -2.61 -5.92
N SER A 143 -12.39 -2.02 -6.40
CA SER A 143 -12.35 -1.24 -7.64
C SER A 143 -11.49 0.01 -7.45
N GLU A 144 -10.82 0.45 -8.52
CA GLU A 144 -9.96 1.65 -8.52
C GLU A 144 -10.71 2.88 -7.97
N SER A 145 -11.91 3.17 -8.50
CA SER A 145 -12.76 4.26 -7.99
C SER A 145 -13.06 4.17 -6.49
N LYS A 146 -13.17 2.95 -5.93
CA LYS A 146 -13.39 2.76 -4.51
C LYS A 146 -12.09 2.91 -3.72
N ALA A 147 -10.98 2.40 -4.23
CA ALA A 147 -9.67 2.56 -3.65
C ALA A 147 -9.29 4.05 -3.53
N ASP A 148 -9.56 4.84 -4.58
CA ASP A 148 -9.29 6.28 -4.60
C ASP A 148 -10.17 7.04 -3.62
N LYS A 149 -11.47 6.73 -3.56
CA LYS A 149 -12.37 7.31 -2.54
C LYS A 149 -11.93 7.00 -1.11
N LEU A 150 -11.42 5.80 -0.86
CA LEU A 150 -10.90 5.43 0.46
C LEU A 150 -9.62 6.21 0.77
N MET A 151 -8.74 6.40 -0.20
CA MET A 151 -7.53 7.21 -0.07
C MET A 151 -7.88 8.68 0.21
N GLU A 152 -8.74 9.30 -0.61
CA GLU A 152 -9.21 10.68 -0.43
C GLU A 152 -9.82 10.89 0.95
N LYS A 153 -10.66 9.96 1.42
CA LYS A 153 -11.27 10.01 2.74
C LYS A 153 -10.21 9.98 3.84
N LYS A 154 -9.19 9.13 3.72
CA LYS A 154 -8.10 9.04 4.70
C LYS A 154 -7.23 10.28 4.69
N MET A 155 -6.86 10.79 3.52
CA MET A 155 -6.12 12.05 3.38
C MET A 155 -6.89 13.26 3.93
N SER A 156 -8.21 13.31 3.72
CA SER A 156 -9.05 14.39 4.25
C SER A 156 -9.14 14.35 5.78
N ALA A 157 -9.41 13.16 6.35
CA ALA A 157 -9.44 12.98 7.80
C ALA A 157 -8.10 13.35 8.45
N PHE A 158 -7.00 12.98 7.78
CA PHE A 158 -5.66 13.36 8.20
C PHE A 158 -5.44 14.88 8.13
N ALA A 159 -5.82 15.54 7.03
CA ALA A 159 -5.67 17.00 6.89
C ALA A 159 -6.45 17.76 7.98
N GLU A 160 -7.64 17.30 8.34
CA GLU A 160 -8.43 17.85 9.44
C GLU A 160 -7.73 17.67 10.81
N GLU A 161 -7.12 16.52 11.05
CA GLU A 161 -6.36 16.23 12.29
C GLU A 161 -5.11 17.11 12.37
N ALA A 162 -4.32 17.19 11.31
CA ALA A 162 -3.15 18.06 11.22
C ALA A 162 -3.50 19.55 11.41
N GLN A 163 -4.63 20.01 10.84
CA GLN A 163 -5.10 21.39 11.05
C GLN A 163 -5.51 21.63 12.52
N LYS A 164 -6.15 20.67 13.17
CA LYS A 164 -6.50 20.78 14.60
C LYS A 164 -5.25 20.85 15.47
N ASP A 165 -4.26 20.01 15.22
CA ASP A 165 -3.00 19.99 15.97
C ASP A 165 -2.22 21.29 15.79
N MET A 166 -2.16 21.83 14.56
CA MET A 166 -1.54 23.13 14.29
C MET A 166 -2.25 24.26 15.05
N LEU A 167 -3.59 24.28 15.05
CA LEU A 167 -4.38 25.27 15.77
C LEU A 167 -4.24 25.13 17.30
N ALA A 168 -4.07 23.91 17.81
CA ALA A 168 -3.80 23.65 19.22
C ALA A 168 -2.41 24.18 19.63
N GLY A 169 -1.37 23.84 18.86
CA GLY A 169 -0.01 24.34 19.11
C GLY A 169 0.11 25.86 19.01
N LEU A 170 -0.65 26.51 18.13
CA LEU A 170 -0.74 27.98 18.05
C LEU A 170 -1.47 28.62 19.25
N LYS A 171 -2.40 27.91 19.89
CA LYS A 171 -3.02 28.37 21.13
C LYS A 171 -2.07 28.23 22.32
N ASP A 172 -1.24 27.20 22.35
CA ASP A 172 -0.22 27.00 23.39
C ASP A 172 0.99 27.94 23.23
N MET A 173 1.19 28.52 22.03
CA MET A 173 2.19 29.57 21.76
C MET A 173 1.72 31.00 22.08
N LYS A 174 0.50 31.19 22.60
CA LYS A 174 0.08 32.50 23.11
C LYS A 174 0.71 32.76 24.49
N PHE A 175 1.64 33.71 24.51
CA PHE A 175 1.91 34.57 25.67
C PHE A 175 0.62 35.26 26.13
#